data_AF-N1W8H7-F1
#
_entry.id   AF-N1W8H7-F1
#
_cell.length_a   1.000
_cell.length_b   1.000
_cell.length_c   1.000
_cell.angle_alpha   90.00
_cell.angle_beta   90.00
_cell.angle_gamma   90.00
#
_symmetry.space_group_name_H-M   'P 1'
#
loop_
_entity.id
_entity.type
_entity.pdbx_description
1 polymer ?
#
loop_
_entity_poly.entity_id
_entity_poly.type
_entity_poly.pdbx_seq_one_letter_code
_entity_poly.pdbx_strand_id
1 'polypeptide(L)'
;MVAMAEEKIYEMLWDCEFCGSKKLLGKTHRHCPNCGATQDPTRRYFPNDADKVAVQDHIYYGVDKVCPFCQTANGAKATFCGNCGGALDGAQNVKLRSDQEGTAEDSVQKAKEDLAFANSEFVKPHPKTPKWVLWLLGSIVFGGIGFVCLGVLWTEKVELQITHHEWSRTIAIDQFKPVSESEWCDSMPMGAYSVSRSRQIRSYNSIPDGEDCHTVRSDRGDGTFSESESCTTKYRQEPVYDDHCSYRIDKWAFDRNAVAKGFGTTQEPYWPTPQIRECASTAIGCEKLGPKTEKYMVYFIESSGETKGEKHDCEFDQSKWKSLPAKALYQTEKSVIFNYITCDTIQTLEDATTEE
;
A
#
# COMPACT_ATOMS: atom_id res chain seq x y z
N MET A 1 -39.21 -2.01 9.41
CA MET A 1 -39.45 -0.56 9.27
C MET A 1 -38.29 0.11 9.97
N VAL A 2 -37.35 0.69 9.23
CA VAL A 2 -36.25 1.47 9.83
C VAL A 2 -36.90 2.73 10.36
N ALA A 3 -36.92 2.91 11.68
CA ALA A 3 -37.25 4.19 12.27
C ALA A 3 -36.15 5.15 11.79
N MET A 4 -36.43 5.94 10.75
CA MET A 4 -35.54 7.02 10.37
C MET A 4 -35.58 8.00 11.54
N ALA A 5 -34.45 8.14 12.25
CA ALA A 5 -34.31 9.17 13.26
C ALA A 5 -34.75 10.50 12.64
N GLU A 6 -35.66 11.19 13.33
CA GLU A 6 -36.27 12.43 12.87
C GLU A 6 -35.15 13.46 12.60
N GLU A 7 -34.95 13.82 11.33
CA GLU A 7 -33.92 14.78 10.91
C GLU A 7 -34.23 16.13 11.56
N LYS A 8 -33.38 16.57 12.50
CA LYS A 8 -33.57 17.86 13.18
C LYS A 8 -32.98 18.96 12.31
N ILE A 9 -33.76 20.00 12.06
CA ILE A 9 -33.36 21.14 11.23
C ILE A 9 -33.11 22.34 12.13
N TYR A 10 -31.97 23.01 11.92
CA TYR A 10 -31.56 24.20 12.67
C TYR A 10 -31.09 25.30 11.73
N GLU A 11 -31.08 26.54 12.20
CA GLU A 11 -30.46 27.63 11.46
C GLU A 11 -28.94 27.61 11.58
N MET A 12 -28.25 27.86 10.48
CA MET A 12 -26.84 28.26 10.52
C MET A 12 -26.75 29.66 11.13
N LEU A 13 -25.56 30.03 11.61
CA LEU A 13 -25.29 31.37 12.10
C LEU A 13 -24.36 32.13 11.16
N TRP A 14 -24.39 33.46 11.21
CA TRP A 14 -23.42 34.34 10.57
C TRP A 14 -23.19 35.59 11.43
N ASP A 15 -22.03 36.22 11.25
CA ASP A 15 -21.69 37.48 11.92
C ASP A 15 -21.62 38.61 10.89
N CYS A 16 -22.21 39.75 11.21
CA CYS A 16 -22.20 40.93 10.35
C CYS A 16 -20.80 41.56 10.33
N GLU A 17 -20.20 41.64 9.15
CA GLU A 17 -18.86 42.19 8.96
C GLU A 17 -18.79 43.70 9.15
N PHE A 18 -19.90 44.39 8.84
CA PHE A 18 -19.94 45.84 8.79
C PHE A 18 -20.12 46.49 10.17
N CYS A 19 -20.95 45.91 11.04
CA CYS A 19 -21.22 46.45 12.38
C CYS A 19 -20.84 45.51 13.54
N GLY A 20 -20.40 44.28 13.25
CA GLY A 20 -19.96 43.32 14.27
C GLY A 20 -21.07 42.61 15.04
N SER A 21 -22.35 42.76 14.67
CA SER A 21 -23.44 41.96 15.24
C SER A 21 -23.18 40.47 15.04
N LYS A 22 -23.27 39.67 16.11
CA LYS A 22 -22.91 38.25 16.11
C LYS A 22 -24.11 37.33 16.17
N LYS A 23 -23.91 36.05 15.81
CA LYS A 23 -24.89 34.96 15.92
C LYS A 23 -26.23 35.30 15.24
N LEU A 24 -26.17 35.94 14.08
CA LEU A 24 -27.36 36.22 13.28
C LEU A 24 -27.84 34.93 12.62
N LEU A 25 -29.15 34.71 12.64
CA LEU A 25 -29.80 33.54 12.08
C LEU A 25 -29.72 33.50 10.55
N GLY A 26 -29.25 32.38 10.02
CA GLY A 26 -28.86 32.18 8.62
C GLY A 26 -30.00 32.36 7.63
N LYS A 27 -31.18 31.88 7.99
CA LYS A 27 -32.41 31.96 7.20
C LYS A 27 -33.22 33.18 7.60
N THR A 28 -33.39 33.43 8.91
CA THR A 28 -34.27 34.48 9.42
C THR A 28 -33.69 35.88 9.22
N HIS A 29 -32.39 36.07 9.45
CA HIS A 29 -31.71 37.35 9.28
C HIS A 29 -30.90 37.39 7.97
N ARG A 30 -31.59 37.49 6.82
CA ARG A 30 -30.92 37.69 5.50
C ARG A 30 -30.22 39.06 5.38
N HIS A 31 -30.63 40.00 6.22
CA HIS A 31 -29.99 41.30 6.40
C HIS A 31 -29.74 41.51 7.90
N CYS A 32 -28.67 42.22 8.23
CA CYS A 32 -28.35 42.58 9.60
C CYS A 32 -29.43 43.53 10.13
N PRO A 33 -30.14 43.19 11.22
CA PRO A 33 -31.19 44.05 11.77
C PRO A 33 -30.64 45.36 12.36
N ASN A 34 -29.33 45.44 12.64
CA ASN A 34 -28.70 46.61 13.26
C ASN A 34 -28.24 47.65 12.21
N CYS A 35 -27.67 47.21 11.09
CA CYS A 35 -27.08 48.13 10.09
C CYS A 35 -27.59 47.93 8.66
N GLY A 36 -28.51 46.98 8.43
CA GLY A 36 -29.12 46.71 7.12
C GLY A 36 -28.21 45.98 6.12
N ALA A 37 -26.96 45.68 6.48
CA ALA A 37 -26.04 44.99 5.60
C ALA A 37 -26.58 43.60 5.19
N THR A 38 -26.35 43.21 3.94
CA THR A 38 -26.73 41.89 3.43
C THR A 38 -25.87 40.80 4.07
N GLN A 39 -26.46 39.62 4.24
CA GLN A 39 -25.73 38.43 4.65
C GLN A 39 -24.78 37.95 3.55
N ASP A 40 -23.54 37.64 3.93
CA ASP A 40 -22.63 36.83 3.12
C ASP A 40 -22.87 35.33 3.43
N PRO A 41 -23.47 34.57 2.51
CA PRO A 41 -23.80 33.16 2.75
C PRO A 41 -22.55 32.28 2.89
N THR A 42 -21.39 32.73 2.40
CA THR A 42 -20.13 31.97 2.49
C THR A 42 -19.52 32.00 3.90
N ARG A 43 -19.97 32.95 4.72
CA ARG A 43 -19.54 33.15 6.12
C ARG A 43 -20.48 32.51 7.13
N ARG A 44 -21.46 31.73 6.66
CA ARG A 44 -22.31 30.95 7.55
C ARG A 44 -21.47 29.86 8.22
N TYR A 45 -21.81 29.53 9.45
CA TYR A 45 -21.16 28.47 10.23
C TYR A 45 -22.20 27.69 11.03
N PHE A 46 -21.89 26.44 11.36
CA PHE A 46 -22.72 25.63 12.23
C PHE A 46 -22.64 26.16 13.68
N PRO A 47 -23.78 26.42 14.35
CA PRO A 47 -23.78 26.77 15.77
C PRO A 47 -23.25 25.63 16.64
N ASN A 48 -22.70 25.98 17.80
CA ASN A 48 -22.52 25.04 18.91
C ASN A 48 -23.89 24.65 19.51
N ASP A 49 -23.92 23.63 20.35
CA ASP A 49 -25.18 23.11 20.93
C ASP A 49 -25.99 24.16 21.70
N ALA A 50 -25.34 25.11 22.38
CA ALA A 50 -26.01 26.14 23.16
C ALA A 50 -26.66 27.23 22.28
N ASP A 51 -26.17 27.41 21.05
CA ASP A 51 -26.61 28.45 20.12
C ASP A 51 -27.53 27.92 19.00
N LYS A 52 -27.87 26.63 19.03
CA LYS A 52 -28.78 26.01 18.04
C LYS A 52 -30.19 26.59 18.17
N VAL A 53 -30.73 27.02 17.03
CA VAL A 53 -32.14 27.44 16.92
C VAL A 53 -32.85 26.52 15.95
N ALA A 54 -33.78 25.72 16.47
CA ALA A 54 -34.54 24.76 15.68
C ALA A 54 -35.50 25.47 14.73
N VAL A 55 -35.62 24.95 13.52
CA VAL A 55 -36.54 25.46 12.51
C VAL A 55 -37.73 24.52 12.42
N GLN A 56 -38.89 24.98 12.88
CA GLN A 56 -40.16 24.25 12.78
C GLN A 56 -40.84 24.59 11.44
N ASP A 57 -41.47 23.59 10.81
CA ASP A 57 -42.31 23.73 9.61
C ASP A 57 -41.65 24.40 8.39
N HIS A 58 -40.31 24.33 8.29
CA HIS A 58 -39.59 24.90 7.15
C HIS A 58 -39.67 24.00 5.91
N ILE A 59 -40.32 24.53 4.87
CA ILE A 59 -40.37 23.90 3.55
C ILE A 59 -39.09 24.21 2.79
N TYR A 60 -38.26 23.19 2.62
CA TYR A 60 -37.05 23.27 1.82
C TYR A 60 -37.37 23.30 0.31
N TYR A 61 -36.94 24.35 -0.36
CA TYR A 61 -37.17 24.54 -1.80
C TYR A 61 -35.92 24.33 -2.67
N GLY A 62 -34.82 23.86 -2.06
CA GLY A 62 -33.51 23.77 -2.70
C GLY A 62 -32.52 24.80 -2.14
N VAL A 63 -31.27 24.69 -2.57
CA VAL A 63 -30.17 25.58 -2.20
C VAL A 63 -30.44 27.00 -2.68
N ASP A 64 -30.12 28.01 -1.86
CA ASP A 64 -30.23 29.41 -2.26
C ASP A 64 -29.38 29.71 -3.51
N LYS A 65 -29.79 30.73 -4.27
CA LYS A 65 -29.04 31.28 -5.41
C LYS A 65 -28.27 32.53 -5.00
N VAL A 66 -27.04 32.66 -5.46
CA VAL A 66 -26.22 33.88 -5.33
C VAL A 66 -26.54 34.81 -6.50
N CYS A 67 -27.01 36.02 -6.22
CA CYS A 67 -27.29 37.01 -7.26
C CYS A 67 -26.01 37.38 -8.03
N PRO A 68 -25.97 37.28 -9.37
CA PRO A 68 -24.77 37.60 -10.13
C PRO A 68 -24.43 39.11 -10.13
N PHE A 69 -25.39 39.96 -9.76
CA PHE A 69 -25.23 41.43 -9.79
C PHE A 69 -24.78 42.01 -8.44
N CYS A 70 -25.33 41.51 -7.33
CA CYS A 70 -25.07 42.06 -5.99
C CYS A 70 -24.62 41.02 -4.96
N GLN A 71 -24.44 39.75 -5.38
CA GLN A 71 -23.96 38.63 -4.56
C GLN A 71 -24.85 38.24 -3.36
N THR A 72 -26.00 38.90 -3.15
CA THR A 72 -26.96 38.54 -2.11
C THR A 72 -27.55 37.16 -2.37
N ALA A 73 -27.69 36.35 -1.31
CA ALA A 73 -28.37 35.05 -1.38
C ALA A 73 -29.89 35.21 -1.48
N ASN A 74 -30.53 34.48 -2.38
CA ASN A 74 -31.97 34.48 -2.61
C ASN A 74 -32.49 33.04 -2.56
N GLY A 75 -33.74 32.84 -2.13
CA GLY A 75 -34.35 31.51 -2.08
C GLY A 75 -34.31 30.82 -3.45
N ALA A 76 -34.21 29.49 -3.46
CA ALA A 76 -34.09 28.68 -4.68
C ALA A 76 -35.17 28.98 -5.75
N LYS A 77 -36.39 29.31 -5.31
CA LYS A 77 -37.52 29.64 -6.19
C LYS A 77 -37.57 31.11 -6.65
N ALA A 78 -36.65 31.96 -6.21
CA ALA A 78 -36.62 33.35 -6.62
C ALA A 78 -36.22 33.49 -8.10
N THR A 79 -36.99 34.29 -8.85
CA THR A 79 -36.71 34.66 -10.25
C THR A 79 -35.95 35.99 -10.34
N PHE A 80 -36.19 36.89 -9.38
CA PHE A 80 -35.52 38.18 -9.27
C PHE A 80 -34.89 38.34 -7.89
N CYS A 81 -33.78 39.08 -7.81
CA CYS A 81 -33.11 39.35 -6.57
C CYS A 81 -33.94 40.28 -5.68
N GLY A 82 -34.22 39.86 -4.45
CA GLY A 82 -35.00 40.64 -3.48
C GLY A 82 -34.28 41.92 -2.99
N ASN A 83 -32.99 42.07 -3.26
CA ASN A 83 -32.19 43.22 -2.85
C ASN A 83 -31.98 44.24 -3.99
N CYS A 84 -31.55 43.80 -5.18
CA CYS A 84 -31.23 44.71 -6.30
C CYS A 84 -32.17 44.61 -7.51
N GLY A 85 -33.16 43.71 -7.50
CA GLY A 85 -34.12 43.51 -8.59
C GLY A 85 -33.56 42.79 -9.84
N GLY A 86 -32.28 42.43 -9.85
CA GLY A 86 -31.65 41.74 -10.99
C GLY A 86 -32.22 40.33 -11.23
N ALA A 87 -32.24 39.87 -12.48
CA ALA A 87 -32.68 38.52 -12.83
C ALA A 87 -31.76 37.45 -12.23
N LEU A 88 -32.34 36.33 -11.79
CA LEU A 88 -31.60 35.18 -11.22
C LEU A 88 -31.49 34.01 -12.20
N ASP A 89 -31.77 34.24 -13.48
CA ASP A 89 -31.59 33.25 -14.54
C ASP A 89 -30.11 32.90 -14.67
N GLY A 90 -29.78 31.63 -14.52
CA GLY A 90 -28.38 31.15 -14.51
C GLY A 90 -27.58 31.52 -13.25
N ALA A 91 -28.22 32.08 -12.22
CA ALA A 91 -27.56 32.32 -10.93
C ALA A 91 -27.06 31.01 -10.32
N GLN A 92 -25.85 31.04 -9.77
CA GLN A 92 -25.20 29.88 -9.16
C GLN A 92 -25.78 29.61 -7.76
N ASN A 93 -25.72 28.35 -7.34
CA ASN A 93 -26.08 27.96 -5.98
C ASN A 93 -25.08 28.51 -4.96
N VAL A 94 -25.56 28.81 -3.76
CA VAL A 94 -24.71 29.05 -2.59
C VAL A 94 -23.80 27.84 -2.36
N LYS A 95 -22.53 28.11 -2.06
CA LYS A 95 -21.55 27.08 -1.70
C LYS A 95 -21.91 26.50 -0.33
N LEU A 96 -22.04 25.18 -0.27
CA LEU A 96 -22.34 24.46 0.97
C LEU A 96 -21.10 24.38 1.87
N ARG A 97 -21.31 24.48 3.17
CA ARG A 97 -20.30 24.23 4.20
C ARG A 97 -20.25 22.74 4.53
N SER A 98 -19.07 22.15 4.42
CA SER A 98 -18.82 20.78 4.88
C SER A 98 -18.65 20.77 6.40
N ASP A 99 -19.29 19.82 7.08
CA ASP A 99 -18.99 19.53 8.47
C ASP A 99 -17.63 18.83 8.55
N GLN A 100 -16.65 19.45 9.24
CA GLN A 100 -15.33 18.83 9.43
C GLN A 100 -15.37 17.94 10.68
N GLU A 101 -15.54 16.64 10.44
CA GLU A 101 -15.32 15.51 11.38
C GLU A 101 -15.67 15.81 12.84
N GLY A 102 -16.96 16.02 13.14
CA GLY A 102 -17.51 15.88 14.50
C GLY A 102 -16.92 16.80 15.58
N THR A 103 -16.07 17.78 15.23
CA THR A 103 -15.58 18.76 16.18
C THR A 103 -16.67 19.81 16.42
N ALA A 104 -17.02 20.02 17.69
CA ALA A 104 -18.02 20.99 18.12
C ALA A 104 -17.61 22.47 17.86
N GLU A 105 -16.47 22.70 17.22
CA GLU A 105 -15.84 24.00 17.05
C GLU A 105 -15.88 24.47 15.59
N ASP A 106 -17.04 24.38 14.94
CA ASP A 106 -17.27 25.27 13.80
C ASP A 106 -17.56 26.68 14.33
N SER A 107 -16.96 27.69 13.70
CA SER A 107 -16.98 29.05 14.21
C SER A 107 -16.89 30.07 13.10
N VAL A 108 -17.27 31.31 13.44
CA VAL A 108 -17.06 32.48 12.59
C VAL A 108 -15.60 32.56 12.17
N GLN A 109 -14.67 32.41 13.11
CA GLN A 109 -13.22 32.46 12.87
C GLN A 109 -12.81 31.43 11.84
N LYS A 110 -13.27 30.19 11.97
CA LYS A 110 -13.00 29.13 10.99
C LYS A 110 -13.60 29.46 9.62
N ALA A 111 -14.83 29.98 9.56
CA ALA A 111 -15.43 30.44 8.30
C ALA A 111 -14.64 31.61 7.67
N LYS A 112 -14.15 32.55 8.48
CA LYS A 112 -13.28 33.64 8.03
C LYS A 112 -11.93 33.13 7.55
N GLU A 113 -11.35 32.15 8.23
CA GLU A 113 -10.08 31.50 7.85
C GLU A 113 -10.24 30.70 6.55
N ASP A 114 -11.30 29.91 6.41
CA ASP A 114 -11.63 29.17 5.18
C ASP A 114 -11.75 30.13 3.98
N LEU A 115 -12.38 31.29 4.19
CA LEU A 115 -12.53 32.32 3.16
C LEU A 115 -11.27 33.12 2.92
N ALA A 116 -10.51 33.44 3.97
CA ALA A 116 -9.22 34.11 3.85
C ALA A 116 -8.24 33.21 3.10
N PHE A 117 -8.27 31.89 3.34
CA PHE A 117 -7.49 30.91 2.60
C PHE A 117 -7.99 30.76 1.15
N ALA A 118 -9.31 30.81 0.93
CA ALA A 118 -9.88 30.78 -0.42
C ALA A 118 -9.58 32.04 -1.27
N ASN A 119 -9.47 33.22 -0.63
CA ASN A 119 -9.30 34.52 -1.29
C ASN A 119 -7.89 35.14 -1.10
N SER A 120 -6.95 34.45 -0.45
CA SER A 120 -5.59 34.96 -0.23
C SER A 120 -4.84 35.10 -1.55
N GLU A 121 -4.40 36.31 -1.90
CA GLU A 121 -3.46 36.52 -3.02
C GLU A 121 -2.07 35.94 -2.72
N PHE A 122 -1.75 35.77 -1.43
CA PHE A 122 -0.51 35.15 -0.94
C PHE A 122 -0.56 33.62 -1.01
N VAL A 123 -1.76 33.04 -0.93
CA VAL A 123 -2.03 31.63 -1.22
C VAL A 123 -2.84 31.60 -2.51
N LYS A 124 -2.15 31.87 -3.63
CA LYS A 124 -2.68 31.49 -4.95
C LYS A 124 -3.17 30.05 -4.81
N PRO A 125 -4.42 29.68 -5.20
CA PRO A 125 -4.77 28.26 -5.32
C PRO A 125 -3.62 27.67 -6.11
N HIS A 126 -2.85 26.74 -5.53
CA HIS A 126 -1.61 26.24 -6.13
C HIS A 126 -1.93 26.00 -7.60
N PRO A 127 -1.43 26.80 -8.53
CA PRO A 127 -2.07 26.97 -9.84
C PRO A 127 -2.08 25.61 -10.49
N LYS A 128 -3.20 24.86 -10.48
CA LYS A 128 -3.25 23.37 -10.66
C LYS A 128 -1.86 22.83 -10.94
N THR A 129 -1.01 22.66 -9.89
CA THR A 129 0.46 22.50 -9.98
C THR A 129 0.89 22.51 -11.44
N PRO A 130 1.21 23.69 -12.01
CA PRO A 130 1.08 23.94 -13.45
C PRO A 130 1.74 22.77 -14.15
N LYS A 131 1.17 22.17 -15.22
CA LYS A 131 1.62 20.83 -15.69
C LYS A 131 3.14 20.63 -15.56
N TRP A 132 3.97 21.62 -15.91
CA TRP A 132 5.41 21.63 -15.64
C TRP A 132 5.89 21.35 -14.19
N VAL A 133 5.25 21.82 -13.10
CA VAL A 133 5.54 21.49 -11.68
C VAL A 133 5.08 20.08 -11.28
N LEU A 134 3.94 19.59 -11.78
CA LEU A 134 3.58 18.16 -11.64
C LEU A 134 4.55 17.28 -12.43
N TRP A 135 4.98 17.74 -13.60
CA TRP A 135 6.07 17.16 -14.37
C TRP A 135 7.41 17.33 -13.67
N LEU A 136 7.63 18.36 -12.85
CA LEU A 136 8.90 18.62 -12.15
C LEU A 136 8.99 17.81 -10.86
N LEU A 137 7.93 17.73 -10.05
CA LEU A 137 7.84 16.85 -8.89
C LEU A 137 7.74 15.39 -9.32
N GLY A 138 6.94 15.11 -10.36
CA GLY A 138 6.96 13.85 -11.08
C GLY A 138 8.35 13.52 -11.59
N SER A 139 9.08 14.46 -12.21
CA SER A 139 10.47 14.31 -12.67
C SER A 139 11.47 14.22 -11.52
N ILE A 140 11.23 14.76 -10.33
CA ILE A 140 12.11 14.58 -9.16
C ILE A 140 11.88 13.21 -8.54
N VAL A 141 10.65 12.70 -8.50
CA VAL A 141 10.36 11.34 -8.02
C VAL A 141 10.77 10.31 -9.06
N PHE A 142 10.38 10.47 -10.33
CA PHE A 142 10.87 9.65 -11.45
C PHE A 142 12.35 9.82 -11.71
N GLY A 143 12.92 10.99 -11.42
CA GLY A 143 14.35 11.25 -11.56
C GLY A 143 15.12 10.79 -10.34
N GLY A 144 14.52 10.74 -9.15
CA GLY A 144 15.10 10.15 -7.95
C GLY A 144 15.05 8.62 -8.00
N ILE A 145 13.89 8.05 -8.32
CA ILE A 145 13.74 6.64 -8.67
C ILE A 145 14.60 6.32 -9.89
N GLY A 146 14.60 7.18 -10.91
CA GLY A 146 15.44 7.05 -12.09
C GLY A 146 16.92 7.12 -11.75
N PHE A 147 17.36 7.98 -10.83
CA PHE A 147 18.75 8.09 -10.38
C PHE A 147 19.16 6.89 -9.54
N VAL A 148 18.28 6.41 -8.66
CA VAL A 148 18.49 5.17 -7.90
C VAL A 148 18.53 3.97 -8.84
N CYS A 149 17.60 3.86 -9.79
CA CYS A 149 17.60 2.82 -10.81
C CYS A 149 18.84 2.93 -11.72
N LEU A 150 19.24 4.13 -12.13
CA LEU A 150 20.46 4.36 -12.92
C LEU A 150 21.69 3.95 -12.13
N GLY A 151 21.78 4.26 -10.84
CA GLY A 151 22.89 3.84 -9.98
C GLY A 151 22.92 2.32 -9.77
N VAL A 152 21.76 1.71 -9.48
CA VAL A 152 21.63 0.26 -9.27
C VAL A 152 21.92 -0.52 -10.56
N LEU A 153 21.55 0.03 -11.71
CA LEU A 153 21.83 -0.53 -13.04
C LEU A 153 23.18 -0.07 -13.62
N TRP A 154 23.95 0.75 -12.89
CA TRP A 154 25.26 1.18 -13.37
C TRP A 154 26.25 0.03 -13.21
N THR A 155 26.67 -0.48 -14.36
CA THR A 155 27.70 -1.50 -14.47
C THR A 155 28.95 -0.94 -15.10
N GLU A 156 30.09 -1.48 -14.70
CA GLU A 156 31.37 -1.30 -15.39
C GLU A 156 31.85 -2.64 -15.95
N LYS A 157 32.72 -2.58 -16.96
CA LYS A 157 33.32 -3.78 -17.54
C LYS A 157 34.61 -4.11 -16.81
N VAL A 158 34.68 -5.30 -16.22
CA VAL A 158 35.88 -5.80 -15.54
C VAL A 158 36.47 -7.01 -16.25
N GLU A 159 37.79 -7.13 -16.18
CA GLU A 159 38.52 -8.29 -16.72
C GLU A 159 38.75 -9.32 -15.62
N LEU A 160 38.40 -10.57 -15.94
CA LEU A 160 38.40 -11.69 -15.03
C LEU A 160 39.33 -12.80 -15.55
N GLN A 161 40.01 -13.46 -14.61
CA GLN A 161 40.69 -14.72 -14.81
C GLN A 161 40.02 -15.81 -14.00
N ILE A 162 39.89 -17.00 -14.58
CA ILE A 162 39.36 -18.15 -13.86
C ILE A 162 40.44 -18.66 -12.90
N THR A 163 40.10 -18.72 -11.63
CA THR A 163 40.94 -19.36 -10.61
C THR A 163 40.77 -20.87 -10.65
N HIS A 164 39.52 -21.34 -10.59
CA HIS A 164 39.21 -22.76 -10.70
C HIS A 164 37.74 -23.00 -11.03
N HIS A 165 37.46 -24.22 -11.47
CA HIS A 165 36.12 -24.75 -11.65
C HIS A 165 35.81 -25.71 -10.51
N GLU A 166 34.59 -25.70 -10.00
CA GLU A 166 34.08 -26.67 -9.04
C GLU A 166 32.76 -27.22 -9.55
N TRP A 167 32.53 -28.51 -9.35
CA TRP A 167 31.22 -29.11 -9.58
C TRP A 167 30.79 -29.93 -8.38
N SER A 168 29.48 -29.99 -8.14
CA SER A 168 28.88 -30.88 -7.15
C SER A 168 27.61 -31.49 -7.70
N ARG A 169 27.49 -32.81 -7.59
CA ARG A 169 26.27 -33.57 -7.89
C ARG A 169 25.80 -34.28 -6.62
N THR A 170 24.55 -34.03 -6.27
CA THR A 170 23.92 -34.54 -5.05
C THR A 170 22.68 -35.35 -5.40
N ILE A 171 22.57 -36.55 -4.82
CA ILE A 171 21.35 -37.35 -4.87
C ILE A 171 20.80 -37.38 -3.44
N ALA A 172 19.60 -36.84 -3.25
CA ALA A 172 18.91 -36.99 -1.98
C ALA A 172 18.54 -38.45 -1.77
N ILE A 173 18.67 -38.93 -0.54
CA ILE A 173 18.23 -40.26 -0.12
C ILE A 173 17.15 -40.05 0.92
N ASP A 174 15.97 -40.55 0.60
CA ASP A 174 14.85 -40.59 1.52
C ASP A 174 14.86 -41.93 2.24
N GLN A 175 14.53 -41.91 3.53
CA GLN A 175 14.27 -43.10 4.32
C GLN A 175 12.80 -43.13 4.73
N PHE A 176 12.18 -44.29 4.64
CA PHE A 176 10.85 -44.52 5.19
C PHE A 176 10.98 -44.65 6.71
N LYS A 177 10.52 -43.64 7.44
CA LYS A 177 10.69 -43.55 8.90
C LYS A 177 9.52 -42.84 9.58
N PRO A 178 9.36 -43.01 10.90
CA PRO A 178 8.45 -42.20 11.69
C PRO A 178 8.83 -40.72 11.66
N VAL A 179 7.91 -39.86 11.22
CA VAL A 179 8.06 -38.40 11.26
C VAL A 179 7.05 -37.83 12.23
N SER A 180 7.51 -36.96 13.14
CA SER A 180 6.64 -36.20 14.03
C SER A 180 6.03 -35.02 13.28
N GLU A 181 4.70 -34.95 13.27
CA GLU A 181 3.95 -33.84 12.66
C GLU A 181 2.82 -33.38 13.59
N SER A 182 2.20 -32.27 13.24
CA SER A 182 1.04 -31.77 13.96
C SER A 182 0.12 -31.00 13.04
N GLU A 183 -1.18 -31.19 13.24
CA GLU A 183 -2.24 -30.59 12.43
C GLU A 183 -3.53 -30.52 13.28
N TRP A 184 -4.55 -29.80 12.81
CA TRP A 184 -5.90 -29.93 13.38
C TRP A 184 -6.35 -31.39 13.37
N CYS A 185 -7.00 -31.82 14.45
CA CYS A 185 -7.35 -33.22 14.63
C CYS A 185 -8.32 -33.75 13.56
N ASP A 186 -9.12 -32.88 12.93
CA ASP A 186 -10.02 -33.21 11.82
C ASP A 186 -9.29 -33.45 10.48
N SER A 187 -8.05 -32.97 10.38
CA SER A 187 -7.21 -33.00 9.19
C SER A 187 -6.04 -33.98 9.33
N MET A 188 -5.96 -34.68 10.47
CA MET A 188 -4.93 -35.67 10.75
C MET A 188 -5.01 -36.84 9.75
N PRO A 189 -3.89 -37.21 9.10
CA PRO A 189 -3.87 -38.27 8.11
C PRO A 189 -4.13 -39.65 8.71
N MET A 190 -4.73 -40.52 7.90
CA MET A 190 -4.91 -41.94 8.24
C MET A 190 -3.53 -42.62 8.34
N GLY A 191 -3.33 -43.45 9.38
CA GLY A 191 -2.04 -44.10 9.65
C GLY A 191 -1.14 -43.35 10.62
N ALA A 192 -1.56 -42.17 11.10
CA ALA A 192 -0.92 -41.51 12.22
C ALA A 192 -1.09 -42.30 13.53
N TYR A 193 -0.07 -42.28 14.39
CA TYR A 193 -0.03 -42.97 15.67
C TYR A 193 0.73 -42.15 16.72
N SER A 194 0.78 -42.62 17.98
CA SER A 194 1.34 -41.86 19.10
C SER A 194 0.75 -40.44 19.22
N VAL A 195 -0.57 -40.34 19.09
CA VAL A 195 -1.30 -39.06 19.03
C VAL A 195 -1.40 -38.44 20.42
N SER A 196 -1.02 -37.17 20.52
CA SER A 196 -1.29 -36.27 21.64
C SER A 196 -2.24 -35.17 21.19
N ARG A 197 -3.15 -34.75 22.06
CA ARG A 197 -4.17 -33.72 21.76
C ARG A 197 -4.01 -32.53 22.70
N SER A 198 -4.11 -31.34 22.14
CA SER A 198 -4.09 -30.08 22.89
C SER A 198 -5.14 -29.13 22.32
N ARG A 199 -5.77 -28.33 23.18
CA ARG A 199 -6.78 -27.36 22.76
C ARG A 199 -6.08 -26.04 22.40
N GLN A 200 -6.31 -25.55 21.18
CA GLN A 200 -5.67 -24.35 20.64
C GLN A 200 -6.69 -23.45 19.95
N ILE A 201 -6.34 -22.17 19.75
CA ILE A 201 -7.21 -21.23 19.03
C ILE A 201 -7.08 -21.50 17.53
N ARG A 202 -8.18 -21.82 16.87
CA ARG A 202 -8.25 -22.11 15.44
C ARG A 202 -8.59 -20.88 14.61
N SER A 203 -9.51 -20.07 15.11
CA SER A 203 -10.00 -18.88 14.42
C SER A 203 -10.63 -17.89 15.41
N TYR A 204 -11.12 -16.76 14.90
CA TYR A 204 -11.87 -15.77 15.66
C TYR A 204 -13.21 -15.49 14.99
N ASN A 205 -14.25 -15.33 15.79
CA ASN A 205 -15.55 -14.83 15.35
C ASN A 205 -15.65 -13.34 15.63
N SER A 206 -16.07 -12.57 14.63
CA SER A 206 -16.42 -11.15 14.80
C SER A 206 -17.86 -11.04 15.29
N ILE A 207 -18.03 -10.69 16.56
CA ILE A 207 -19.36 -10.53 17.18
C ILE A 207 -19.65 -9.04 17.34
N PRO A 208 -20.82 -8.54 16.87
CA PRO A 208 -21.24 -7.17 17.12
C PRO A 208 -21.21 -6.85 18.62
N ASP A 209 -20.57 -5.74 18.98
CA ASP A 209 -20.32 -5.30 20.35
C ASP A 209 -20.56 -3.80 20.50
N GLY A 210 -21.81 -3.41 20.24
CA GLY A 210 -22.26 -2.02 20.28
C GLY A 210 -21.92 -1.24 19.01
N GLU A 211 -22.09 0.08 19.09
CA GLU A 211 -21.96 1.00 17.96
C GLU A 211 -21.18 2.24 18.38
N ASP A 212 -20.43 2.83 17.45
CA ASP A 212 -19.90 4.19 17.57
C ASP A 212 -20.85 5.16 16.86
N CYS A 213 -21.56 5.97 17.62
CA CYS A 213 -22.46 6.96 17.07
C CYS A 213 -21.82 8.34 17.14
N HIS A 214 -21.87 9.08 16.04
CA HIS A 214 -21.46 10.47 15.98
C HIS A 214 -22.51 11.28 15.24
N THR A 215 -22.66 12.54 15.66
CA THR A 215 -23.56 13.49 15.01
C THR A 215 -22.93 13.99 13.71
N VAL A 216 -23.70 13.94 12.63
CA VAL A 216 -23.34 14.48 11.31
C VAL A 216 -24.24 15.66 11.00
N ARG A 217 -23.64 16.81 10.69
CA ARG A 217 -24.35 18.01 10.23
C ARG A 217 -24.24 18.17 8.72
N SER A 218 -25.32 18.58 8.06
CA SER A 218 -25.36 18.81 6.61
C SER A 218 -25.96 20.17 6.30
N ASP A 219 -25.16 21.07 5.71
CA ASP A 219 -25.65 22.37 5.24
C ASP A 219 -26.62 22.20 4.07
N ARG A 220 -27.83 22.76 4.21
CA ARG A 220 -28.89 22.71 3.20
C ARG A 220 -28.82 23.91 2.24
N GLY A 221 -27.92 24.85 2.48
CA GLY A 221 -27.57 25.96 1.60
C GLY A 221 -28.58 27.11 1.59
N ASP A 222 -29.67 27.02 2.35
CA ASP A 222 -30.71 28.05 2.45
C ASP A 222 -30.68 28.85 3.77
N GLY A 223 -29.59 28.69 4.52
CA GLY A 223 -29.40 29.24 5.85
C GLY A 223 -29.77 28.26 6.96
N THR A 224 -30.18 27.04 6.62
CA THR A 224 -30.44 25.95 7.56
C THR A 224 -29.48 24.78 7.35
N PHE A 225 -29.33 23.95 8.38
CA PHE A 225 -28.63 22.67 8.29
C PHE A 225 -29.46 21.57 8.94
N SER A 226 -29.24 20.33 8.53
CA SER A 226 -29.78 19.16 9.20
C SER A 226 -28.75 18.47 10.07
N GLU A 227 -29.24 17.84 11.13
CA GLU A 227 -28.46 17.06 12.08
C GLU A 227 -29.03 15.65 12.17
N SER A 228 -28.16 14.66 11.97
CA SER A 228 -28.50 13.23 12.02
C SER A 228 -27.43 12.45 12.77
N GLU A 229 -27.80 11.33 13.39
CA GLU A 229 -26.87 10.44 14.05
C GLU A 229 -26.40 9.35 13.08
N SER A 230 -25.08 9.17 12.97
CA SER A 230 -24.44 8.15 12.15
C SER A 230 -23.73 7.16 13.06
N CYS A 231 -24.23 5.92 13.08
CA CYS A 231 -23.71 4.84 13.92
C CYS A 231 -22.93 3.83 13.08
N THR A 232 -21.75 3.43 13.55
CA THR A 232 -20.94 2.35 12.95
C THR A 232 -20.81 1.20 13.94
N THR A 233 -21.19 -0.01 13.54
CA THR A 233 -21.11 -1.20 14.40
C THR A 233 -19.67 -1.52 14.79
N LYS A 234 -19.42 -1.69 16.09
CA LYS A 234 -18.15 -2.19 16.63
C LYS A 234 -18.22 -3.71 16.73
N TYR A 235 -17.08 -4.38 16.55
CA TYR A 235 -16.97 -5.82 16.65
C TYR A 235 -15.89 -6.20 17.65
N ARG A 236 -16.19 -7.17 18.52
CA ARG A 236 -15.18 -7.84 19.33
C ARG A 236 -14.84 -9.20 18.76
N GLN A 237 -13.59 -9.61 18.93
CA GLN A 237 -13.08 -10.89 18.45
C GLN A 237 -13.22 -11.94 19.55
N GLU A 238 -13.99 -12.99 19.30
CA GLU A 238 -14.10 -14.15 20.20
C GLU A 238 -13.27 -15.32 19.67
N PRO A 239 -12.32 -15.87 20.45
CA PRO A 239 -11.52 -17.01 20.01
C PRO A 239 -12.36 -18.28 19.90
N VAL A 240 -12.23 -18.97 18.78
CA VAL A 240 -12.81 -20.30 18.54
C VAL A 240 -11.71 -21.32 18.78
N TYR A 241 -11.89 -22.14 19.81
CA TYR A 241 -10.95 -23.20 20.16
C TYR A 241 -11.30 -24.50 19.46
N ASP A 242 -10.27 -25.23 19.04
CA ASP A 242 -10.39 -26.57 18.48
C ASP A 242 -9.22 -27.45 18.95
N ASP A 243 -9.33 -28.75 18.67
CA ASP A 243 -8.32 -29.73 19.05
C ASP A 243 -7.22 -29.80 18.00
N HIS A 244 -5.98 -29.53 18.43
CA HIS A 244 -4.77 -29.67 17.65
C HIS A 244 -4.04 -30.96 18.06
N CYS A 245 -3.76 -31.81 17.08
CA CYS A 245 -3.19 -33.13 17.25
C CYS A 245 -1.71 -33.13 16.87
N SER A 246 -0.84 -33.58 17.77
CA SER A 246 0.56 -33.92 17.47
C SER A 246 0.71 -35.43 17.39
N TYR A 247 1.32 -35.94 16.35
CA TYR A 247 1.36 -37.39 16.07
C TYR A 247 2.65 -37.79 15.35
N ARG A 248 2.86 -39.10 15.21
CA ARG A 248 3.86 -39.68 14.32
C ARG A 248 3.19 -40.33 13.13
N ILE A 249 3.79 -40.24 11.96
CA ILE A 249 3.34 -40.93 10.76
C ILE A 249 4.55 -41.51 10.00
N ASP A 250 4.40 -42.75 9.54
CA ASP A 250 5.42 -43.40 8.73
C ASP A 250 5.34 -42.91 7.29
N LYS A 251 6.39 -42.22 6.84
CA LYS A 251 6.47 -41.74 5.47
C LYS A 251 7.92 -41.65 4.99
N TRP A 252 8.07 -41.50 3.68
CA TRP A 252 9.34 -41.16 3.08
C TRP A 252 9.72 -39.74 3.50
N ALA A 253 10.86 -39.61 4.17
CA ALA A 253 11.41 -38.33 4.58
C ALA A 253 12.91 -38.31 4.29
N PHE A 254 13.42 -37.11 4.03
CA PHE A 254 14.83 -36.89 3.81
C PHE A 254 15.67 -37.51 4.95
N ASP A 255 16.72 -38.22 4.56
CA ASP A 255 17.68 -38.81 5.49
C ASP A 255 19.06 -38.21 5.30
N ARG A 256 19.62 -38.35 4.08
CA ARG A 256 20.98 -37.89 3.78
C ARG A 256 21.15 -37.57 2.31
N ASN A 257 22.30 -36.97 2.01
CA ASN A 257 22.76 -36.70 0.65
C ASN A 257 23.93 -37.61 0.31
N ALA A 258 23.87 -38.22 -0.88
CA ALA A 258 25.05 -38.78 -1.53
C ALA A 258 25.64 -37.69 -2.42
N VAL A 259 26.92 -37.36 -2.22
CA VAL A 259 27.55 -36.21 -2.87
C VAL A 259 28.81 -36.67 -3.61
N ALA A 260 28.91 -36.29 -4.88
CA ALA A 260 30.17 -36.27 -5.62
C ALA A 260 30.58 -34.83 -5.87
N LYS A 261 31.87 -34.53 -5.71
CA LYS A 261 32.46 -33.22 -5.97
C LYS A 261 33.79 -33.38 -6.69
N GLY A 262 34.18 -32.37 -7.46
CA GLY A 262 35.48 -32.32 -8.08
C GLY A 262 35.86 -30.90 -8.48
N PHE A 263 37.15 -30.74 -8.78
CA PHE A 263 37.73 -29.48 -9.23
C PHE A 263 38.25 -29.62 -10.66
N GLY A 264 38.18 -28.53 -11.42
CA GLY A 264 38.62 -28.48 -12.81
C GLY A 264 37.68 -29.20 -13.78
N THR A 265 38.00 -29.12 -15.06
CA THR A 265 37.19 -29.65 -16.18
C THR A 265 37.78 -30.92 -16.80
N THR A 266 38.94 -31.39 -16.32
CA THR A 266 39.66 -32.55 -16.86
C THR A 266 38.90 -33.86 -16.67
N GLN A 267 38.32 -34.07 -15.49
CA GLN A 267 37.47 -35.22 -15.21
C GLN A 267 36.01 -34.82 -15.41
N GLU A 268 35.28 -35.61 -16.19
CA GLU A 268 33.86 -35.37 -16.43
C GLU A 268 33.05 -35.52 -15.13
N PRO A 269 32.16 -34.55 -14.79
CA PRO A 269 31.29 -34.65 -13.64
C PRO A 269 30.46 -35.93 -13.64
N TYR A 270 30.48 -36.68 -12.54
CA TYR A 270 29.77 -37.95 -12.42
C TYR A 270 28.77 -37.92 -11.27
N TRP A 271 27.77 -38.80 -11.35
CA TRP A 271 26.81 -38.98 -10.26
C TRP A 271 27.37 -39.96 -9.23
N PRO A 272 27.23 -39.69 -7.92
CA PRO A 272 27.59 -40.66 -6.89
C PRO A 272 26.72 -41.91 -7.00
N THR A 273 27.26 -43.08 -6.64
CA THR A 273 26.57 -44.37 -6.61
C THR A 273 26.34 -44.82 -5.16
N PRO A 274 25.40 -44.19 -4.44
CA PRO A 274 25.16 -44.54 -3.04
C PRO A 274 24.69 -45.98 -2.90
N GLN A 275 25.22 -46.67 -1.90
CA GLN A 275 24.63 -47.91 -1.42
C GLN A 275 23.40 -47.53 -0.60
N ILE A 276 22.24 -48.01 -1.02
CA ILE A 276 20.97 -47.80 -0.33
C ILE A 276 20.39 -49.13 0.11
N ARG A 277 19.64 -49.10 1.21
CA ARG A 277 18.87 -50.26 1.65
C ARG A 277 17.54 -50.33 0.91
N GLU A 278 17.54 -50.97 -0.25
CA GLU A 278 16.31 -51.27 -0.97
C GLU A 278 15.49 -52.35 -0.24
N CYS A 279 14.18 -52.25 -0.34
CA CYS A 279 13.25 -53.19 0.26
C CYS A 279 12.21 -53.66 -0.75
N ALA A 280 11.82 -54.93 -0.68
CA ALA A 280 10.76 -55.49 -1.52
C ALA A 280 9.37 -54.91 -1.21
N SER A 281 9.17 -54.40 0.00
CA SER A 281 7.96 -53.70 0.45
C SER A 281 8.34 -52.48 1.27
N THR A 282 7.53 -51.41 1.23
CA THR A 282 7.75 -50.20 2.04
C THR A 282 7.66 -50.54 3.52
N ALA A 283 8.80 -50.45 4.22
CA ALA A 283 8.92 -50.72 5.65
C ALA A 283 9.90 -49.73 6.31
N ILE A 284 9.87 -49.63 7.63
CA ILE A 284 10.74 -48.70 8.36
C ILE A 284 12.22 -49.04 8.10
N GLY A 285 13.00 -48.02 7.77
CA GLY A 285 14.42 -48.12 7.46
C GLY A 285 14.72 -48.45 6.00
N CYS A 286 13.71 -48.61 5.15
CA CYS A 286 13.90 -48.72 3.70
C CYS A 286 14.31 -47.36 3.13
N GLU A 287 15.15 -47.39 2.10
CA GLU A 287 15.72 -46.21 1.47
C GLU A 287 15.34 -46.16 0.00
N LYS A 288 15.20 -44.95 -0.55
CA LYS A 288 15.01 -44.72 -1.98
C LYS A 288 15.78 -43.49 -2.42
N LEU A 289 16.11 -43.44 -3.71
CA LEU A 289 16.67 -42.25 -4.31
C LEU A 289 15.58 -41.19 -4.47
N GLY A 290 15.86 -40.00 -3.97
CA GLY A 290 15.06 -38.79 -4.11
C GLY A 290 15.54 -37.92 -5.28
N PRO A 291 15.24 -36.61 -5.25
CA PRO A 291 15.64 -35.70 -6.30
C PRO A 291 17.17 -35.61 -6.45
N LYS A 292 17.60 -35.38 -7.69
CA LYS A 292 18.98 -35.11 -8.05
C LYS A 292 19.18 -33.62 -8.22
N THR A 293 20.31 -33.09 -7.74
CA THR A 293 20.67 -31.68 -7.85
C THR A 293 22.12 -31.59 -8.29
N GLU A 294 22.41 -30.69 -9.22
CA GLU A 294 23.76 -30.43 -9.71
C GLU A 294 24.06 -28.94 -9.65
N LYS A 295 25.31 -28.61 -9.37
CA LYS A 295 25.83 -27.25 -9.29
C LYS A 295 27.19 -27.20 -9.97
N TYR A 296 27.38 -26.20 -10.82
CA TYR A 296 28.63 -25.99 -11.55
C TYR A 296 29.10 -24.56 -11.33
N MET A 297 30.10 -24.41 -10.47
CA MET A 297 30.64 -23.12 -10.07
C MET A 297 31.93 -22.83 -10.83
N VAL A 298 32.09 -21.60 -11.28
CA VAL A 298 33.36 -21.05 -11.75
C VAL A 298 33.75 -19.90 -10.87
N TYR A 299 34.97 -19.94 -10.35
CA TYR A 299 35.52 -18.92 -9.50
C TYR A 299 36.46 -18.03 -10.32
N PHE A 300 36.19 -16.73 -10.27
CA PHE A 300 36.91 -15.70 -10.98
C PHE A 300 37.71 -14.83 -10.00
N ILE A 301 38.79 -14.25 -10.51
CA ILE A 301 39.55 -13.19 -9.86
C ILE A 301 39.75 -12.05 -10.85
N GLU A 302 39.58 -10.81 -10.41
CA GLU A 302 39.83 -9.65 -11.25
C GLU A 302 41.33 -9.52 -11.56
N SER A 303 41.67 -9.47 -12.86
CA SER A 303 43.05 -9.48 -13.33
C SER A 303 43.67 -8.10 -13.50
N SER A 304 42.84 -7.07 -13.67
CA SER A 304 43.23 -5.67 -13.93
C SER A 304 42.29 -4.70 -13.22
N GLY A 305 42.58 -3.39 -13.28
CA GLY A 305 41.78 -2.34 -12.62
C GLY A 305 42.17 -2.06 -11.16
N GLU A 306 41.43 -1.14 -10.53
CA GLU A 306 41.63 -0.71 -9.14
C GLU A 306 41.22 -1.80 -8.12
N THR A 307 40.25 -2.62 -8.50
CA THR A 307 39.71 -3.76 -7.73
C THR A 307 40.40 -5.08 -8.02
N LYS A 308 41.60 -5.05 -8.60
CA LYS A 308 42.41 -6.24 -8.91
C LYS A 308 42.57 -7.15 -7.69
N GLY A 309 42.27 -8.44 -7.87
CA GLY A 309 42.33 -9.45 -6.81
C GLY A 309 41.00 -9.73 -6.11
N GLU A 310 39.95 -8.97 -6.41
CA GLU A 310 38.59 -9.29 -5.97
C GLU A 310 38.11 -10.61 -6.56
N LYS A 311 37.38 -11.38 -5.75
CA LYS A 311 36.94 -12.74 -6.07
C LYS A 311 35.44 -12.76 -6.31
N HIS A 312 35.06 -13.50 -7.34
CA HIS A 312 33.67 -13.66 -7.74
C HIS A 312 33.39 -15.13 -8.07
N ASP A 313 32.13 -15.52 -8.00
CA ASP A 313 31.70 -16.87 -8.39
C ASP A 313 30.39 -16.82 -9.16
N CYS A 314 30.27 -17.72 -10.14
CA CYS A 314 29.08 -17.87 -10.97
C CYS A 314 28.67 -19.32 -11.08
N GLU A 315 27.36 -19.57 -10.96
CA GLU A 315 26.74 -20.85 -11.24
C GLU A 315 26.32 -20.90 -12.72
N PHE A 316 26.71 -21.98 -13.43
CA PHE A 316 26.36 -22.20 -14.84
C PHE A 316 25.73 -23.56 -15.06
N ASP A 317 25.18 -23.79 -16.26
CA ASP A 317 24.92 -25.13 -16.73
C ASP A 317 26.23 -25.88 -17.05
N GLN A 318 26.18 -27.21 -17.10
CA GLN A 318 27.36 -28.04 -17.34
C GLN A 318 28.09 -27.69 -18.65
N SER A 319 27.34 -27.33 -19.71
CA SER A 319 27.92 -27.08 -21.03
C SER A 319 28.73 -25.79 -21.03
N LYS A 320 28.14 -24.70 -20.49
CA LYS A 320 28.84 -23.41 -20.34
C LYS A 320 30.00 -23.52 -19.35
N TRP A 321 29.82 -24.21 -18.23
CA TRP A 321 30.90 -24.45 -17.27
C TRP A 321 32.11 -25.18 -17.89
N LYS A 322 31.87 -26.16 -18.78
CA LYS A 322 32.94 -26.92 -19.45
C LYS A 322 33.62 -26.13 -20.56
N SER A 323 32.90 -25.19 -21.21
CA SER A 323 33.42 -24.41 -22.33
C SER A 323 34.33 -23.26 -21.95
N LEU A 324 34.48 -22.94 -20.65
CA LEU A 324 35.29 -21.83 -20.17
C LEU A 324 36.75 -22.28 -19.92
N PRO A 325 37.70 -22.05 -20.86
CA PRO A 325 39.10 -22.39 -20.63
C PRO A 325 39.71 -21.58 -19.48
N ALA A 326 40.40 -22.26 -18.55
CA ALA A 326 41.03 -21.63 -17.40
C ALA A 326 42.16 -20.62 -17.74
N LYS A 327 42.71 -20.68 -18.96
CA LYS A 327 43.81 -19.80 -19.40
C LYS A 327 43.35 -18.54 -20.13
N ALA A 328 42.06 -18.41 -20.45
CA ALA A 328 41.55 -17.24 -21.16
C ALA A 328 41.26 -16.08 -20.19
N LEU A 329 41.27 -14.86 -20.73
CA LEU A 329 40.73 -13.68 -20.09
C LEU A 329 39.25 -13.55 -20.41
N TYR A 330 38.47 -13.09 -19.44
CA TYR A 330 37.02 -12.88 -19.60
C TYR A 330 36.67 -11.44 -19.28
N GLN A 331 35.61 -10.95 -19.89
CA GLN A 331 35.01 -9.67 -19.54
C GLN A 331 33.57 -9.88 -19.10
N THR A 332 33.14 -9.13 -18.10
CA THR A 332 31.74 -9.12 -17.65
C THR A 332 31.36 -7.75 -17.10
N GLU A 333 30.05 -7.56 -16.96
CA GLU A 333 29.51 -6.39 -16.28
C GLU A 333 29.48 -6.61 -14.76
N LYS A 334 30.01 -5.64 -14.01
CA LYS A 334 30.06 -5.60 -12.55
C LYS A 334 29.28 -4.41 -12.03
N SER A 335 28.43 -4.62 -11.02
CA SER A 335 27.70 -3.52 -10.38
C SER A 335 28.66 -2.61 -9.60
N VAL A 336 28.69 -1.33 -9.93
CA VAL A 336 29.54 -0.33 -9.26
C VAL A 336 29.14 -0.12 -7.79
N ILE A 337 27.85 -0.31 -7.46
CA ILE A 337 27.33 -0.10 -6.10
C ILE A 337 27.47 -1.34 -5.22
N PHE A 338 27.13 -2.51 -5.74
CA PHE A 338 27.01 -3.73 -4.94
C PHE A 338 28.18 -4.71 -5.11
N ASN A 339 29.10 -4.42 -6.03
CA ASN A 339 30.32 -5.19 -6.23
C ASN A 339 30.11 -6.66 -6.66
N TYR A 340 28.95 -7.02 -7.22
CA TYR A 340 28.71 -8.34 -7.81
C TYR A 340 28.85 -8.30 -9.34
N ILE A 341 29.28 -9.42 -9.92
CA ILE A 341 29.34 -9.61 -11.37
C ILE A 341 28.04 -10.21 -11.94
N THR A 342 27.73 -9.88 -13.18
CA THR A 342 26.57 -10.40 -13.90
C THR A 342 26.97 -11.65 -14.69
N CYS A 343 26.70 -12.84 -14.15
CA CYS A 343 27.18 -14.11 -14.73
C CYS A 343 26.75 -14.38 -16.18
N ASP A 344 25.59 -13.85 -16.58
CA ASP A 344 25.06 -14.03 -17.94
C ASP A 344 25.85 -13.25 -19.00
N THR A 345 26.55 -12.18 -18.63
CA THR A 345 27.31 -11.32 -19.56
C THR A 345 28.78 -11.70 -19.69
N ILE A 346 29.22 -12.78 -19.05
CA ILE A 346 30.59 -13.29 -19.18
C ILE A 346 30.89 -13.72 -20.62
N GLN A 347 31.91 -13.10 -21.21
CA GLN A 347 32.42 -13.39 -22.55
C GLN A 347 33.94 -13.50 -22.52
N THR A 348 34.52 -14.32 -23.40
CA THR A 348 35.97 -14.37 -23.59
C THR A 348 36.46 -13.08 -24.22
N LEU A 349 37.51 -12.47 -23.66
CA LEU A 349 38.30 -11.48 -24.37
C LEU A 349 39.09 -12.23 -25.43
N GLU A 350 38.62 -12.22 -26.68
CA GLU A 350 39.44 -12.66 -27.80
C GLU A 350 40.65 -11.73 -27.90
N ASP A 351 41.85 -12.30 -27.89
CA ASP A 351 43.07 -11.54 -28.16
C ASP A 351 42.89 -10.84 -29.52
N ALA A 352 42.93 -9.51 -29.52
CA ALA A 352 43.03 -8.70 -30.73
C ALA A 352 44.41 -8.91 -31.36
N THR A 353 44.64 -10.11 -31.90
CA THR A 353 45.81 -10.46 -32.69
C THR A 353 45.38 -11.41 -33.79
N THR A 354 44.80 -10.86 -34.87
CA THR A 354 45.05 -11.25 -36.27
C THR A 354 44.26 -10.31 -37.18
N GLU A 355 44.83 -9.15 -37.48
CA GLU A 355 44.74 -8.59 -38.83
C GLU A 355 46.19 -8.46 -39.32
N GLU A 356 46.51 -9.29 -40.31
CA GLU A 356 47.75 -9.28 -41.10
C GLU A 356 47.79 -8.10 -42.06
#